data_AF-A0A388TEN0-F1
#
_entry.id   AF-A0A388TEN0-F1
#
_cell.length_a   1.000
_cell.length_b   1.000
_cell.length_c   1.000
_cell.angle_alpha   90.00
_cell.angle_beta   90.00
_cell.angle_gamma   90.00
#
_symmetry.space_group_name_H-M   'P 1'
#
loop_
_entity.id
_entity.type
_entity.pdbx_description
1 polymer ?
#
loop_
_entity_poly.entity_id
_entity_poly.type
_entity_poly.pdbx_seq_one_letter_code
_entity_poly.pdbx_strand_id
1 'polypeptide(L)'
;MPSGTHQLAVRATAENGTVFTTKTTPFAVTNARQLTGADAPASTRQDFPEQGTTVFSGEYVYPPADADSARQSKAAQSYSPSAKTGGGSNLTRSAAADILAKYGYLRQAKVSAPPAKDVALNHPQVGVIKSAIVTGIIPNKAPQTFQPDAEVSYAEAAEILRKAKITARVPSQSGYIPAAEFEQLVSRR
;
A
#
# COMPACT_ATOMS: atom_id res chain seq x y z
N MET A 1 -6.75 39.20 12.80
CA MET A 1 -5.65 38.33 13.25
C MET A 1 -4.34 39.07 13.06
N PRO A 2 -3.31 38.92 13.90
CA PRO A 2 -2.01 39.54 13.63
C PRO A 2 -1.46 39.02 12.29
N SER A 3 -0.86 39.91 11.50
CA SER A 3 -0.20 39.53 10.26
C SER A 3 0.97 38.58 10.58
N GLY A 4 1.12 37.50 9.82
CA GLY A 4 2.15 36.51 10.06
C GLY A 4 1.88 35.20 9.32
N THR A 5 2.80 34.24 9.48
CA THR A 5 2.66 32.90 8.91
C THR A 5 1.90 32.01 9.88
N HIS A 6 0.83 31.38 9.41
CA HIS A 6 -0.03 30.52 10.21
C HIS A 6 -0.04 29.10 9.65
N GLN A 7 -0.22 28.11 10.53
CA GLN A 7 -0.45 26.71 10.18
C GLN A 7 -1.70 26.25 10.93
N LEU A 8 -2.56 25.51 10.24
CA LEU A 8 -3.76 24.93 10.85
C LEU A 8 -3.50 23.46 11.18
N ALA A 9 -3.92 23.05 12.37
CA ALA A 9 -3.97 21.63 12.72
C ALA A 9 -5.23 21.01 12.13
N VAL A 10 -5.08 19.96 11.32
CA VAL A 10 -6.19 19.18 10.79
C VAL A 10 -6.24 17.87 11.54
N ARG A 11 -7.43 17.55 12.07
CA ARG A 11 -7.67 16.33 12.83
C ARG A 11 -8.79 15.54 12.15
N ALA A 12 -8.55 14.26 11.90
CA ALA A 12 -9.54 13.34 11.38
C ALA A 12 -9.67 12.14 12.32
N THR A 13 -10.89 11.69 12.57
CA THR A 13 -11.16 10.51 13.39
C THR A 13 -11.77 9.43 12.51
N ALA A 14 -11.16 8.25 12.48
CA ALA A 14 -11.69 7.10 11.76
C ALA A 14 -12.82 6.43 12.56
N GLU A 15 -13.64 5.63 11.89
CA GLU A 15 -14.77 4.89 12.50
C GLU A 15 -14.33 3.95 13.63
N ASN A 16 -13.07 3.50 13.63
CA ASN A 16 -12.49 2.69 14.70
C ASN A 16 -11.97 3.51 15.90
N GLY A 17 -12.22 4.82 15.93
CA GLY A 17 -11.77 5.74 16.98
C GLY A 17 -10.32 6.22 16.86
N THR A 18 -9.58 5.79 15.84
CA THR A 18 -8.19 6.25 15.62
C THR A 18 -8.19 7.70 15.17
N VAL A 19 -7.33 8.52 15.78
CA VAL A 19 -7.20 9.94 15.46
C VAL A 19 -5.93 10.18 14.67
N PHE A 20 -6.08 10.76 13.47
CA PHE A 20 -4.99 11.25 12.65
C PHE A 20 -4.89 12.76 12.79
N THR A 21 -3.69 13.25 13.03
CA THR A 21 -3.43 14.70 13.14
C THR A 21 -2.31 15.08 12.19
N THR A 22 -2.53 16.12 11.40
CA THR A 22 -1.51 16.69 10.51
C THR A 22 -1.56 18.22 10.57
N LYS A 23 -0.53 18.90 10.04
CA LYS A 23 -0.49 20.36 9.93
C LYS A 23 -0.56 20.74 8.46
N THR A 24 -1.33 21.78 8.14
CA THR A 24 -1.34 22.35 6.78
C THR A 24 0.01 22.94 6.43
N THR A 25 0.26 23.13 5.14
CA THR A 25 1.33 24.01 4.69
C THR A 25 1.16 25.41 5.30
N PRO A 26 2.25 26.09 5.68
CA PRO A 26 2.18 27.44 6.21
C PRO A 26 1.59 28.39 5.17
N PHE A 27 0.69 29.28 5.60
CA PHE A 27 0.16 30.36 4.76
C PHE A 27 0.33 31.71 5.46
N ALA A 28 0.63 32.72 4.67
CA ALA A 28 0.76 34.09 5.16
C ALA A 28 -0.62 34.74 5.25
N VAL A 29 -0.93 35.32 6.41
CA VAL A 29 -2.08 36.22 6.58
C VAL A 29 -1.52 37.62 6.73
N THR A 30 -1.95 38.53 5.87
CA THR A 30 -1.65 39.95 6.00
C THR A 30 -2.95 40.67 6.34
N ASN A 31 -2.95 41.48 7.40
CA ASN A 31 -4.10 42.36 7.63
C ASN A 31 -4.20 43.29 6.44
N ALA A 32 -5.34 43.28 5.76
CA ALA A 32 -5.72 44.36 4.89
C ALA A 32 -5.83 45.60 5.78
N ARG A 33 -4.73 46.35 5.94
CA ARG A 33 -4.84 47.75 6.35
C ARG A 33 -5.83 48.34 5.38
N GLN A 34 -6.89 48.97 5.91
CA GLN A 34 -7.81 49.76 5.11
C GLN A 34 -6.95 50.61 4.17
N LEU A 35 -7.02 50.31 2.88
CA LEU A 35 -6.43 51.12 1.82
C LEU A 35 -7.24 52.42 1.80
N THR A 36 -6.96 53.32 2.75
CA THR A 36 -7.28 54.73 2.60
C THR A 36 -6.34 55.28 1.52
N GLY A 37 -6.96 55.73 0.45
CA GLY A 37 -6.39 55.88 -0.89
C GLY A 37 -5.12 56.70 -1.01
N ALA A 38 -4.28 56.26 -1.95
CA ALA A 38 -3.48 57.07 -2.89
C ALA A 38 -2.60 56.13 -3.74
N ASP A 39 -2.23 54.96 -3.22
CA ASP A 39 -1.31 54.02 -3.86
C ASP A 39 -1.95 52.64 -4.07
N ALA A 40 -3.00 52.58 -4.90
CA ALA A 40 -3.47 51.30 -5.43
C ALA A 40 -2.48 50.86 -6.52
N PRO A 41 -1.77 49.72 -6.39
CA PRO A 41 -0.99 49.19 -7.50
C PRO A 41 -1.96 48.90 -8.65
N ALA A 42 -1.58 49.33 -9.86
CA ALA A 42 -2.35 49.13 -11.07
C ALA A 42 -2.85 47.69 -11.13
N SER A 43 -4.17 47.52 -11.23
CA SER A 43 -4.80 46.21 -11.39
C SER A 43 -4.33 45.63 -12.72
N THR A 44 -3.23 44.89 -12.69
CA THR A 44 -2.84 44.01 -13.79
C THR A 44 -3.94 42.98 -13.88
N ARG A 45 -4.79 43.16 -14.90
CA ARG A 45 -5.86 42.23 -15.27
C ARG A 45 -5.20 40.88 -15.50
N GLN A 46 -5.32 39.99 -14.53
CA GLN A 46 -4.86 38.63 -14.66
C GLN A 46 -5.91 37.93 -15.52
N ASP A 47 -5.68 37.91 -16.84
CA ASP A 47 -6.47 37.10 -17.76
C ASP A 47 -6.29 35.63 -17.36
N PHE A 48 -7.32 35.07 -16.74
CA PHE A 48 -7.40 33.65 -16.53
C PHE A 48 -7.64 33.03 -17.90
N PRO A 49 -6.76 32.15 -18.41
CA PRO A 49 -7.06 31.43 -19.64
C PRO A 49 -8.38 30.70 -19.43
N GLU A 50 -9.35 30.95 -20.31
CA GLU A 50 -10.62 30.25 -20.32
C GLU A 50 -10.31 28.76 -20.27
N GLN A 51 -10.60 28.13 -19.12
CA GLN A 51 -10.60 26.69 -19.03
C GLN A 51 -11.78 26.23 -19.88
N GLY A 52 -11.48 25.98 -21.16
CA GLY A 52 -12.39 25.37 -22.11
C GLY A 52 -13.03 24.19 -21.44
N THR A 53 -14.32 24.32 -21.15
CA THR A 53 -15.13 23.25 -20.60
C THR A 53 -15.35 22.30 -21.77
N THR A 54 -14.43 21.36 -21.97
CA THR A 54 -14.60 20.31 -22.98
C THR A 54 -15.73 19.44 -22.50
N VAL A 55 -16.95 19.76 -22.94
CA VAL A 55 -18.11 18.89 -22.79
C VAL A 55 -17.80 17.65 -23.61
N PHE A 56 -17.47 16.56 -22.93
CA PHE A 56 -17.12 15.29 -23.56
C PHE A 56 -18.40 14.62 -24.09
N SER A 57 -18.96 15.18 -25.15
CA SER A 57 -20.02 14.55 -25.95
C SER A 57 -19.39 13.55 -26.92
N GLY A 58 -18.66 12.59 -26.36
CA GLY A 58 -18.15 11.44 -27.10
C GLY A 58 -19.25 10.41 -27.20
N GLU A 59 -19.82 10.26 -28.39
CA GLU A 59 -20.56 9.07 -28.79
C GLU A 59 -19.67 7.85 -28.50
N TYR A 60 -20.06 7.05 -27.51
CA TYR A 60 -19.35 5.83 -27.13
C TYR A 60 -19.47 4.82 -28.28
N VAL A 61 -18.58 4.91 -29.26
CA VAL A 61 -18.33 3.81 -30.19
C VAL A 61 -17.62 2.73 -29.39
N TYR A 62 -18.37 1.70 -29.00
CA TYR A 62 -17.81 0.46 -28.48
C TYR A 62 -16.75 -0.03 -29.46
N PRO A 63 -15.48 -0.18 -29.06
CA PRO A 63 -14.54 -0.90 -29.91
C PRO A 63 -15.06 -2.34 -30.07
N PRO A 64 -15.01 -2.90 -31.29
CA PRO A 64 -15.34 -4.29 -31.50
C PRO A 64 -14.49 -5.15 -30.57
N ALA A 65 -15.12 -6.17 -30.00
CA ALA A 65 -14.46 -7.22 -29.23
C ALA A 65 -13.63 -8.08 -30.17
N ASP A 66 -12.59 -7.49 -30.77
CA ASP A 66 -11.62 -8.24 -31.56
C ASP A 66 -10.61 -8.84 -30.61
N ALA A 67 -10.73 -10.16 -30.56
CA ALA A 67 -9.79 -11.10 -30.03
C ALA A 67 -8.38 -10.89 -30.62
N ASP A 68 -7.43 -11.51 -29.93
CA ASP A 68 -6.11 -11.86 -30.39
C ASP A 68 -4.97 -10.81 -30.33
N SER A 69 -4.13 -11.06 -29.32
CA SER A 69 -2.70 -11.29 -29.51
C SER A 69 -1.79 -10.09 -29.77
N ALA A 70 -1.10 -9.63 -28.71
CA ALA A 70 0.35 -9.40 -28.81
C ALA A 70 1.07 -9.35 -27.44
N ARG A 71 1.80 -10.43 -27.18
CA ARG A 71 3.16 -10.45 -26.61
C ARG A 71 3.32 -9.96 -25.17
N GLN A 72 2.86 -10.82 -24.26
CA GLN A 72 3.60 -11.10 -23.04
C GLN A 72 5.05 -11.46 -23.41
N SER A 73 5.97 -10.52 -23.19
CA SER A 73 7.40 -10.84 -23.13
C SER A 73 7.62 -11.75 -21.92
N LYS A 74 7.59 -13.04 -22.23
CA LYS A 74 7.99 -14.19 -21.43
C LYS A 74 9.47 -14.04 -21.03
N ALA A 75 9.75 -13.17 -20.06
CA ALA A 75 10.88 -13.38 -19.18
C ALA A 75 10.43 -14.51 -18.25
N ALA A 76 10.70 -15.74 -18.68
CA ALA A 76 10.62 -16.91 -17.82
C ALA A 76 11.69 -16.74 -16.74
N GLN A 77 11.33 -15.99 -15.70
CA GLN A 77 12.07 -15.96 -14.45
C GLN A 77 11.80 -17.33 -13.85
N SER A 78 12.75 -18.25 -14.12
CA SER A 78 12.73 -19.63 -13.70
C SER A 78 12.38 -19.70 -12.22
N TYR A 79 11.13 -20.05 -11.94
CA TYR A 79 10.63 -20.23 -10.59
C TYR A 79 11.28 -21.51 -10.08
N SER A 80 12.40 -21.37 -9.38
CA SER A 80 13.02 -22.49 -8.68
C SER A 80 12.20 -22.68 -7.40
N PRO A 81 11.44 -23.78 -7.24
CA PRO A 81 10.63 -24.00 -6.06
C PRO A 81 11.56 -24.25 -4.86
N SER A 82 11.97 -23.19 -4.17
CA SER A 82 12.67 -23.30 -2.89
C SER A 82 11.66 -23.64 -1.78
N ALA A 83 11.05 -24.82 -1.89
CA ALA A 83 10.44 -25.48 -0.75
C ALA A 83 11.56 -26.12 0.09
N LYS A 84 12.21 -25.30 0.92
CA LYS A 84 13.09 -25.78 1.99
C LYS A 84 12.60 -25.25 3.33
N THR A 85 11.50 -25.82 3.78
CA THR A 85 11.07 -25.83 5.18
C THR A 85 11.97 -26.82 5.93
N GLY A 86 13.17 -26.38 6.30
CA GLY A 86 14.14 -27.22 7.01
C GLY A 86 15.37 -26.45 7.45
N GLY A 87 15.36 -25.98 8.70
CA GLY A 87 16.55 -25.58 9.46
C GLY A 87 17.20 -24.25 9.07
N GLY A 88 16.79 -23.15 9.73
CA GLY A 88 17.59 -21.92 9.82
C GLY A 88 17.44 -20.90 8.68
N SER A 89 16.57 -21.14 7.69
CA SER A 89 16.29 -20.15 6.64
C SER A 89 15.45 -18.98 7.18
N ASN A 90 15.84 -17.77 6.78
CA ASN A 90 15.08 -16.55 7.05
C ASN A 90 13.65 -16.67 6.50
N LEU A 91 12.68 -16.12 7.22
CA LEU A 91 11.28 -16.15 6.82
C LEU A 91 11.10 -15.32 5.53
N THR A 92 10.61 -15.95 4.47
CA THR A 92 10.16 -15.23 3.27
C THR A 92 8.72 -14.78 3.41
N ARG A 93 8.32 -13.75 2.66
CA ARG A 93 6.95 -13.22 2.68
C ARG A 93 5.90 -14.25 2.24
N SER A 94 6.25 -15.11 1.29
CA SER A 94 5.41 -16.23 0.86
C SER A 94 5.25 -17.29 1.95
N ALA A 95 6.34 -17.63 2.65
CA ALA A 95 6.31 -18.52 3.81
C ALA A 95 5.51 -17.94 4.99
N ALA A 96 5.61 -16.63 5.24
CA ALA A 96 4.83 -15.96 6.27
C ALA A 96 3.32 -16.06 6.00
N ALA A 97 2.92 -15.84 4.75
CA ALA A 97 1.54 -16.03 4.30
C ALA A 97 1.06 -17.47 4.53
N ASP A 98 1.90 -18.46 4.19
CA ASP A 98 1.56 -19.88 4.36
C ASP A 98 1.41 -20.30 5.82
N ILE A 99 2.32 -19.85 6.70
CA ILE A 99 2.20 -20.05 8.15
C ILE A 99 0.89 -19.45 8.66
N LEU A 100 0.56 -18.21 8.29
CA LEU A 100 -0.70 -17.59 8.71
C LEU A 100 -1.94 -18.35 8.21
N ALA A 101 -1.89 -18.91 6.99
CA ALA A 101 -2.97 -19.76 6.48
C ALA A 101 -3.08 -21.08 7.25
N LYS A 102 -1.95 -21.71 7.59
CA LYS A 102 -1.90 -22.94 8.39
C LYS A 102 -2.59 -22.77 9.75
N TYR A 103 -2.45 -21.62 10.39
CA TYR A 103 -3.12 -21.30 11.67
C TYR A 103 -4.49 -20.60 11.51
N GLY A 104 -5.04 -20.56 10.29
CA GLY A 104 -6.41 -20.09 10.03
C GLY A 104 -6.61 -18.58 9.98
N TYR A 105 -5.54 -17.78 9.96
CA TYR A 105 -5.61 -16.32 9.82
C TYR A 105 -5.83 -15.87 8.37
N LEU A 106 -5.46 -16.72 7.41
CA LEU A 106 -5.69 -16.50 5.99
C LEU A 106 -6.46 -17.68 5.40
N ARG A 107 -7.32 -17.39 4.42
CA ARG A 107 -8.03 -18.43 3.65
C ARG A 107 -7.43 -18.49 2.26
N GLN A 108 -7.43 -19.67 1.65
CA GLN A 108 -7.05 -19.77 0.23
C GLN A 108 -8.11 -19.05 -0.62
N ALA A 109 -7.73 -17.97 -1.29
CA ALA A 109 -8.62 -17.25 -2.17
C ALA A 109 -8.67 -17.90 -3.56
N LYS A 110 -9.84 -17.88 -4.21
CA LYS A 110 -9.95 -18.24 -5.62
C LYS A 110 -9.22 -17.21 -6.48
N VAL A 111 -8.27 -17.67 -7.28
CA VAL A 111 -7.42 -16.81 -8.11
C VAL A 111 -7.82 -16.97 -9.57
N SER A 112 -8.36 -15.91 -10.16
CA SER A 112 -8.65 -15.81 -11.61
C SER A 112 -7.63 -14.94 -12.36
N ALA A 113 -6.85 -14.14 -11.63
CA ALA A 113 -5.81 -13.26 -12.16
C ALA A 113 -4.64 -13.19 -11.18
N PRO A 114 -3.41 -12.96 -11.67
CA PRO A 114 -2.22 -12.77 -10.82
C PRO A 114 -2.46 -11.69 -9.75
N PRO A 115 -2.18 -11.97 -8.47
CA PRO A 115 -2.42 -10.99 -7.40
C PRO A 115 -1.39 -9.87 -7.37
N ALA A 116 -0.22 -10.08 -7.96
CA ALA A 116 0.86 -9.11 -8.10
C ALA A 116 1.66 -9.40 -9.39
N LYS A 117 2.42 -8.41 -9.87
CA LYS A 117 3.23 -8.50 -11.11
C LYS A 117 4.27 -9.61 -11.06
N ASP A 118 4.82 -9.88 -9.88
CA ASP A 118 5.89 -10.82 -9.61
C ASP A 118 5.41 -12.16 -9.05
N VAL A 119 4.08 -12.36 -8.94
CA VAL A 119 3.48 -13.61 -8.47
C VAL A 119 2.68 -14.23 -9.60
N ALA A 120 3.27 -15.24 -10.24
CA ALA A 120 2.63 -15.96 -11.34
C ALA A 120 1.38 -16.72 -10.88
N LEU A 121 0.42 -16.92 -11.79
CA LEU A 121 -0.84 -17.61 -11.49
C LEU A 121 -0.64 -19.09 -11.07
N ASN A 122 0.46 -19.70 -11.51
CA ASN A 122 0.86 -21.08 -11.17
C ASN A 122 1.73 -21.18 -9.92
N HIS A 123 1.95 -20.09 -9.18
CA HIS A 123 2.71 -20.11 -7.93
C HIS A 123 2.00 -20.98 -6.88
N PRO A 124 2.70 -21.87 -6.16
CA PRO A 124 2.06 -22.84 -5.24
C PRO A 124 1.21 -22.17 -4.14
N GLN A 125 1.66 -21.03 -3.63
CA GLN A 125 0.96 -20.26 -2.60
C GLN A 125 0.15 -19.07 -3.15
N VAL A 126 -0.17 -19.02 -4.45
CA VAL A 126 -0.84 -17.85 -5.08
C VAL A 126 -2.17 -17.49 -4.39
N GLY A 127 -2.96 -18.49 -4.00
CA GLY A 127 -4.25 -18.30 -3.34
C GLY A 127 -4.11 -17.69 -1.94
N VAL A 128 -3.07 -18.07 -1.21
CA VAL A 128 -2.78 -17.53 0.12
C VAL A 128 -2.21 -16.12 0.01
N ILE A 129 -1.28 -15.89 -0.91
CA ILE A 129 -0.70 -14.56 -1.19
C ILE A 129 -1.80 -13.57 -1.55
N LYS A 130 -2.73 -13.96 -2.45
CA LYS A 130 -3.88 -13.13 -2.80
C LYS A 130 -4.70 -12.76 -1.56
N SER A 131 -5.00 -13.72 -0.69
CA SER A 131 -5.72 -13.44 0.55
C SER A 131 -4.93 -12.49 1.46
N ALA A 132 -3.63 -12.67 1.60
CA ALA A 132 -2.78 -11.84 2.45
C ALA A 132 -2.76 -10.37 2.00
N ILE A 133 -2.75 -10.14 0.68
CA ILE A 133 -2.79 -8.80 0.08
C ILE A 133 -4.17 -8.19 0.28
N VAL A 134 -5.25 -8.93 -0.02
CA VAL A 134 -6.63 -8.42 0.04
C VAL A 134 -7.05 -8.09 1.48
N THR A 135 -6.64 -8.90 2.47
CA THR A 135 -6.90 -8.61 3.88
C THR A 135 -5.99 -7.51 4.43
N GLY A 136 -4.95 -7.15 3.71
CA GLY A 136 -3.96 -6.14 4.11
C GLY A 136 -3.00 -6.60 5.21
N ILE A 137 -3.04 -7.88 5.61
CA ILE A 137 -2.18 -8.46 6.64
C ILE A 137 -0.72 -8.43 6.18
N ILE A 138 -0.46 -8.85 4.93
CA ILE A 138 0.85 -8.72 4.29
C ILE A 138 0.68 -7.82 3.06
N PRO A 139 0.82 -6.49 3.20
CA PRO A 139 0.62 -5.55 2.10
C PRO A 139 1.75 -5.67 1.07
N ASN A 140 1.52 -5.26 -0.17
CA ASN A 140 2.56 -5.20 -1.19
C ASN A 140 3.73 -4.30 -0.76
N LYS A 141 4.96 -4.73 -1.06
CA LYS A 141 6.19 -4.00 -0.70
C LYS A 141 6.42 -2.81 -1.62
N ALA A 142 5.99 -2.92 -2.88
CA ALA A 142 5.96 -1.84 -3.85
C ALA A 142 4.65 -1.89 -4.65
N PRO A 143 4.28 -0.84 -5.41
CA PRO A 143 3.04 -0.82 -6.18
C PRO A 143 2.93 -2.05 -7.10
N GLN A 144 1.92 -2.88 -6.86
CA GLN A 144 1.65 -4.13 -7.58
C GLN A 144 2.75 -5.21 -7.48
N THR A 145 3.67 -5.13 -6.51
CA THR A 145 4.76 -6.10 -6.33
C THR A 145 4.76 -6.65 -4.91
N PHE A 146 4.66 -7.98 -4.77
CA PHE A 146 4.54 -8.65 -3.47
C PHE A 146 5.88 -9.09 -2.88
N GLN A 147 6.84 -9.46 -3.74
CA GLN A 147 8.14 -10.05 -3.45
C GLN A 147 8.03 -11.33 -2.59
N PRO A 148 7.56 -12.45 -3.15
CA PRO A 148 7.32 -13.68 -2.38
C PRO A 148 8.58 -14.21 -1.69
N ASP A 149 9.72 -14.13 -2.36
CA ASP A 149 11.01 -14.63 -1.87
C ASP A 149 11.77 -13.63 -1.01
N ALA A 150 11.25 -12.40 -0.83
CA ALA A 150 11.90 -11.42 0.02
C ALA A 150 11.80 -11.81 1.49
N GLU A 151 12.91 -11.64 2.19
CA GLU A 151 13.02 -11.89 3.62
C GLU A 151 12.22 -10.86 4.43
N VAL A 152 11.63 -11.35 5.52
CA VAL A 152 10.80 -10.57 6.45
C VAL A 152 11.67 -10.13 7.62
N SER A 153 11.75 -8.83 7.85
CA SER A 153 12.45 -8.28 9.01
C SER A 153 11.64 -8.47 10.31
N TYR A 154 12.29 -8.40 11.48
CA TYR A 154 11.58 -8.41 12.77
C TYR A 154 10.52 -7.30 12.88
N ALA A 155 10.82 -6.10 12.38
CA ALA A 155 9.88 -4.98 12.38
C ALA A 155 8.64 -5.28 11.50
N GLU A 156 8.88 -5.82 10.31
CA GLU A 156 7.81 -6.21 9.39
C GLU A 156 6.96 -7.36 9.96
N ALA A 157 7.59 -8.35 10.60
CA ALA A 157 6.89 -9.43 11.28
C ALA A 157 5.97 -8.91 12.40
N ALA A 158 6.43 -7.94 13.19
CA ALA A 158 5.61 -7.30 14.22
C ALA A 158 4.39 -6.58 13.62
N GLU A 159 4.55 -5.91 12.47
CA GLU A 159 3.42 -5.30 11.77
C GLU A 159 2.42 -6.33 11.25
N ILE A 160 2.91 -7.44 10.68
CA ILE A 160 2.08 -8.54 10.18
C ILE A 160 1.25 -9.13 11.33
N LEU A 161 1.89 -9.44 12.47
CA LEU A 161 1.20 -10.00 13.64
C LEU A 161 0.17 -9.01 14.22
N ARG A 162 0.52 -7.72 14.29
CA ARG A 162 -0.42 -6.67 14.72
C ARG A 162 -1.64 -6.57 13.82
N LYS A 163 -1.45 -6.61 12.49
CA LYS A 163 -2.53 -6.57 11.51
C LYS A 163 -3.39 -7.84 11.54
N ALA A 164 -2.78 -8.98 11.83
CA ALA A 164 -3.48 -10.24 12.08
C ALA A 164 -4.18 -10.29 13.46
N LYS A 165 -4.06 -9.24 14.29
CA LYS A 165 -4.59 -9.17 15.67
C LYS A 165 -4.04 -10.29 16.57
N ILE A 166 -2.78 -10.66 16.39
CA ILE A 166 -2.07 -11.66 17.20
C ILE A 166 -1.28 -10.92 18.28
N THR A 167 -1.61 -11.18 19.55
CA THR A 167 -0.95 -10.57 20.72
C THR A 167 0.35 -11.32 21.07
N ALA A 168 1.29 -11.37 20.13
CA ALA A 168 2.61 -11.96 20.35
C ALA A 168 3.67 -10.87 20.46
N ARG A 169 4.60 -11.02 21.42
CA ARG A 169 5.71 -10.08 21.59
C ARG A 169 6.85 -10.47 20.67
N VAL A 170 7.07 -9.70 19.62
CA VAL A 170 8.22 -9.85 18.73
C VAL A 170 9.45 -9.23 19.39
N PRO A 171 10.62 -9.88 19.36
CA PRO A 171 11.87 -9.28 19.82
C PRO A 171 12.19 -8.00 19.04
N SER A 172 12.67 -6.96 19.74
CA SER A 172 13.11 -5.69 19.14
C SER A 172 14.53 -5.78 18.57
N GLN A 173 14.84 -6.87 17.85
CA GLN A 173 16.15 -7.10 17.26
C GLN A 173 16.19 -6.57 15.83
N SER A 174 17.38 -6.15 15.39
CA SER A 174 17.64 -5.84 13.98
C SER A 174 17.92 -7.14 13.22
N GLY A 175 17.37 -7.28 12.02
CA GLY A 175 17.62 -8.43 11.14
C GLY A 175 16.35 -9.08 10.63
N TYR A 176 16.48 -10.31 10.15
CA TYR A 176 15.41 -11.12 9.59
C TYR A 176 14.97 -12.17 10.60
N ILE A 177 13.65 -12.38 10.69
CA ILE A 177 13.10 -13.39 11.60
C ILE A 177 13.22 -14.77 10.95
N PRO A 178 13.72 -15.81 11.63
CA PRO A 178 13.71 -17.17 11.12
C PRO A 178 12.28 -17.72 11.07
N ALA A 179 11.99 -18.57 10.08
CA ALA A 179 10.63 -19.08 9.88
C ALA A 179 10.06 -19.82 11.10
N ALA A 180 10.91 -20.61 11.78
CA ALA A 180 10.52 -21.36 12.97
C ALA A 180 10.12 -20.45 14.15
N GLU A 181 10.81 -19.31 14.32
CA GLU A 181 10.48 -18.36 15.39
C GLU A 181 9.15 -17.67 15.10
N PHE A 182 8.93 -17.25 13.85
CA PHE A 182 7.64 -16.65 13.46
C PHE A 182 6.47 -17.63 13.66
N GLU A 183 6.66 -18.91 13.31
CA GLU A 183 5.66 -19.95 13.57
C GLU A 183 5.38 -20.13 15.08
N GLN A 184 6.39 -20.06 15.93
CA GLN A 184 6.20 -20.08 17.38
C GLN A 184 5.40 -18.88 17.87
N LEU A 185 5.61 -17.69 17.31
CA LEU A 185 4.86 -16.48 17.68
C LEU A 185 3.38 -16.59 17.27
N VAL A 186 3.10 -17.17 16.10
CA VAL A 186 1.72 -17.36 15.60
C VAL A 186 0.97 -18.46 16.37
N SER A 187 1.68 -19.51 16.81
CA SER A 187 1.08 -20.67 17.49
C SER A 187 0.77 -20.45 18.97
N ARG A 188 1.40 -19.46 19.64
CA ARG A 188 1.17 -19.11 21.05
C ARG A 188 -0.18 -18.44 21.35
N ARG A 189 -1.22 -18.75 20.57
CA ARG A 189 -2.56 -18.17 20.72
C ARG A 189 -3.34 -18.81 21.86
#